data_AF-A0A0B4KEB0-F1
#
_entry.id   AF-A0A0B4KEB0-F1
#
_cell.length_a   1.000
_cell.length_b   1.000
_cell.length_c   1.000
_cell.angle_alpha   90.00
_cell.angle_beta   90.00
_cell.angle_gamma   90.00
#
_symmetry.space_group_name_H-M   'P 1'
#
loop_
_entity.id
_entity.type
_entity.pdbx_description
1 polymer ?
#
loop_
_entity_poly.entity_id
_entity_poly.type
_entity_poly.pdbx_seq_one_letter_code
_entity_poly.pdbx_strand_id
1 'polypeptide(L)' 'EEEVFSKDQFIEIFDTARLSKSPAVFDTNKLTWMNNQYIKTMELDRLVDMSLPHLVKAGRLEETMTEDQK' A
#
# COMPACT_ATOMS: atom_id res chain seq x y z
N GLU A 1 17.16 -5.57 9.93
CA GLU A 1 16.18 -6.37 9.15
C GLU A 1 15.51 -5.45 8.16
N GLU A 2 15.27 -5.95 6.96
CA GLU A 2 14.45 -5.27 5.95
C GLU A 2 13.00 -5.72 6.20
N GLU A 3 12.06 -4.77 6.28
CA GLU A 3 10.66 -5.05 6.62
C GLU A 3 9.68 -4.80 5.46
N VAL A 4 10.15 -4.15 4.40
CA VAL A 4 9.36 -3.75 3.23
C VAL A 4 9.93 -4.48 2.02
N PHE A 5 9.09 -5.21 1.32
CA PHE A 5 9.50 -6.01 0.16
C PHE A 5 8.46 -5.87 -0.94
N SER A 6 8.90 -5.88 -2.19
CA SER A 6 8.00 -6.16 -3.29
C SER A 6 7.51 -7.61 -3.18
N LYS A 7 6.42 -7.91 -3.89
CA LYS A 7 5.91 -9.28 -3.96
C LYS A 7 6.96 -10.26 -4.47
N ASP A 8 7.71 -9.89 -5.50
CA ASP A 8 8.72 -10.75 -6.12
C ASP A 8 9.91 -10.98 -5.18
N GLN A 9 10.36 -9.94 -4.49
CA GLN A 9 11.37 -10.06 -3.44
C GLN A 9 10.90 -10.99 -2.33
N PHE A 10 9.64 -10.85 -1.89
CA PHE A 10 9.08 -11.69 -0.84
C PHE A 10 9.03 -13.17 -1.25
N ILE A 11 8.71 -13.45 -2.52
CA ILE A 11 8.71 -14.82 -3.08
C ILE A 11 10.14 -15.39 -3.06
N GLU A 12 11.12 -14.61 -3.49
CA GLU A 12 12.53 -15.05 -3.55
C GLU A 12 13.08 -15.40 -2.17
N ILE A 13 12.75 -14.62 -1.14
CA ILE A 13 13.29 -14.81 0.22
C ILE A 13 12.49 -15.77 1.09
N PHE A 14 11.33 -16.25 0.62
CA PHE A 14 10.44 -17.06 1.44
C PHE A 14 11.04 -18.45 1.70
N ASP A 15 11.22 -18.78 2.97
CA ASP A 15 11.71 -20.09 3.41
C ASP A 15 10.94 -20.55 4.65
N THR A 16 10.30 -21.71 4.52
CA THR A 16 9.55 -22.34 5.61
C THR A 16 10.40 -22.66 6.84
N ALA A 17 11.71 -22.88 6.69
CA ALA A 17 12.62 -23.13 7.80
C ALA A 17 12.83 -21.88 8.69
N ARG A 18 12.52 -20.68 8.18
CA ARG A 18 12.66 -19.39 8.89
C ARG A 18 11.39 -18.96 9.64
N LEU A 19 10.32 -19.76 9.62
CA LEU A 19 9.08 -19.45 10.31
C LEU A 19 9.23 -19.55 11.83
N SER A 20 8.87 -18.48 12.55
CA SER A 20 8.85 -18.45 14.02
C SER A 20 7.70 -19.29 14.58
N LYS A 21 7.94 -19.95 15.72
CA LYS A 21 6.90 -20.66 16.49
C LYS A 21 6.13 -19.76 17.45
N SER A 22 6.57 -18.52 17.64
CA SER A 22 5.92 -17.56 18.53
C SER A 22 4.59 -17.08 17.93
N PRO A 23 3.54 -16.86 18.75
CA PRO A 23 2.29 -16.29 18.26
C PRO A 23 2.51 -14.92 17.61
N ALA A 24 2.00 -14.73 16.41
CA ALA A 24 2.01 -13.43 15.75
C ALA A 24 0.87 -12.55 16.31
N VAL A 25 1.19 -11.30 16.63
CA VAL A 25 0.21 -10.28 17.03
C VAL A 25 -0.01 -9.35 15.84
N PHE A 26 -1.27 -9.05 15.54
CA PHE A 26 -1.61 -8.06 14.54
C PHE A 26 -1.48 -6.65 15.11
N ASP A 27 -0.56 -5.87 14.56
CA ASP A 27 -0.30 -4.50 14.96
C ASP A 27 -0.79 -3.52 13.87
N THR A 28 -1.85 -2.78 14.19
CA THR A 28 -2.46 -1.79 13.28
C THR A 28 -1.57 -0.57 13.06
N ASN A 29 -0.72 -0.20 14.02
CA ASN A 29 0.24 0.89 13.88
C ASN A 29 1.35 0.48 12.92
N LYS A 30 1.87 -0.74 13.06
CA LYS A 30 2.86 -1.29 12.11
C LYS A 30 2.28 -1.41 10.70
N LEU A 31 1.03 -1.87 10.58
CA LEU A 31 0.33 -1.90 9.30
C LEU A 31 0.25 -0.50 8.67
N THR A 32 -0.15 0.51 9.43
CA THR A 32 -0.26 1.89 8.94
C THR A 32 1.10 2.44 8.49
N TRP A 33 2.15 2.17 9.27
CA TRP A 33 3.52 2.52 8.91
C TRP A 33 3.96 1.85 7.61
N MET A 34 3.71 0.55 7.46
CA MET A 34 4.08 -0.24 6.28
C MET A 34 3.31 0.24 5.04
N ASN A 35 2.01 0.53 5.17
CA ASN A 35 1.20 1.12 4.10
C ASN A 35 1.79 2.46 3.60
N ASN A 36 2.28 3.31 4.52
CA ASN A 36 2.94 4.56 4.15
C ASN A 36 4.23 4.32 3.33
N GLN A 37 5.01 3.29 3.66
CA GLN A 37 6.21 2.95 2.86
C GLN A 37 5.85 2.60 1.42
N TYR A 38 4.78 1.81 1.22
CA TYR A 38 4.32 1.46 -0.13
C TYR A 38 3.71 2.64 -0.89
N ILE A 39 2.94 3.51 -0.22
CA ILE A 39 2.37 4.71 -0.87
C ILE A 39 3.48 5.65 -1.36
N LYS A 40 4.53 5.86 -0.56
CA LYS A 40 5.65 6.76 -0.93
C LYS A 40 6.49 6.28 -2.11
N THR A 41 6.46 4.99 -2.40
CA THR A 41 7.23 4.36 -3.48
C THR A 41 6.38 4.07 -4.71
N MET A 42 5.08 4.39 -4.66
CA MET A 42 4.15 4.20 -5.76
C MET A 42 4.31 5.31 -6.81
N GLU A 43 4.15 4.95 -8.08
CA GLU A 43 4.06 5.92 -9.17
C GLU A 43 2.90 6.89 -8.95
N LEU A 44 3.11 8.16 -9.28
CA LEU A 44 2.17 9.24 -8.99
C LEU A 44 0.81 8.99 -9.66
N ASP A 45 0.80 8.63 -10.95
CA ASP A 45 -0.43 8.40 -11.71
C ASP A 45 -1.27 7.29 -11.07
N ARG A 46 -0.61 6.20 -10.65
CA ARG A 46 -1.27 5.09 -9.94
C ARG A 46 -1.83 5.54 -8.60
N LEU A 47 -1.09 6.36 -7.86
CA LEU A 47 -1.56 6.89 -6.58
C LEU A 47 -2.78 7.78 -6.77
N VAL A 48 -2.80 8.62 -7.80
CA VAL A 48 -3.94 9.47 -8.17
C VAL A 48 -5.15 8.59 -8.50
N ASP A 49 -5.01 7.65 -9.43
CA ASP A 49 -6.08 6.71 -9.83
C ASP A 49 -6.70 5.99 -8.63
N MET A 50 -5.86 5.53 -7.70
CA MET A 50 -6.32 4.87 -6.48
C MET A 50 -7.05 5.83 -5.52
N SER A 51 -6.65 7.11 -5.48
CA SER A 51 -7.18 8.11 -4.54
C SER A 51 -8.48 8.76 -5.03
N LEU A 52 -8.64 8.92 -6.34
CA LEU A 52 -9.81 9.57 -6.97
C LEU A 52 -11.17 9.08 -6.44
N PRO A 53 -11.49 7.76 -6.42
CA PRO A 53 -12.80 7.31 -5.94
C PRO A 53 -13.05 7.65 -4.47
N HIS A 54 -12.00 7.74 -3.64
CA HIS A 54 -12.12 8.14 -2.24
C HIS A 54 -12.38 9.64 -2.10
N LEU A 55 -11.73 10.47 -2.91
CA LEU A 55 -11.91 11.92 -2.92
C LEU A 55 -13.29 12.32 -3.42
N VAL A 56 -13.78 11.69 -4.49
CA VAL A 56 -15.13 11.87 -5.02
C VAL A 56 -16.17 11.49 -3.97
N LYS A 57 -16.04 10.29 -3.36
CA LYS A 57 -16.93 9.85 -2.28
C LYS A 57 -16.93 10.80 -1.07
N ALA A 58 -15.81 11.44 -0.78
CA ALA A 58 -15.68 12.43 0.28
C ALA A 58 -16.21 13.83 -0.09
N GLY A 59 -16.74 14.01 -1.31
CA GLY A 59 -17.23 15.30 -1.81
C GLY A 59 -16.10 16.32 -2.03
N ARG A 60 -14.87 15.85 -2.24
CA ARG A 60 -13.69 16.71 -2.48
C ARG A 60 -13.42 16.95 -3.96
N LEU A 61 -13.96 16.10 -4.82
CA LEU A 61 -13.89 16.19 -6.27
C LEU A 61 -15.26 15.86 -6.89
N GLU A 62 -15.50 16.33 -8.10
CA GLU A 62 -16.72 16.06 -8.86
C GLU A 62 -16.67 14.65 -9.48
N GLU A 63 -17.83 14.00 -9.65
CA GLU A 63 -17.91 12.68 -10.31
C GLU A 63 -17.59 12.74 -11.81
N THR A 64 -17.83 13.90 -12.43
CA THR A 64 -17.59 14.12 -13.87
C THR A 64 -16.40 15.05 -14.04
N MET A 65 -15.23 14.48 -14.34
CA MET A 65 -13.99 15.22 -14.60
C MET A 65 -13.49 14.87 -16.01
N THR A 66 -12.92 15.82 -16.73
CA THR A 66 -12.16 15.55 -17.96
C THR A 66 -10.84 14.85 -17.62
N GLU A 67 -10.21 14.19 -18.58
CA GLU A 67 -8.89 13.56 -18.34
C GLU A 67 -7.84 14.57 -17.90
N ASP A 68 -7.88 15.81 -18.42
CA ASP A 68 -6.97 16.89 -18.01
C ASP A 68 -7.23 17.39 -16.57
N GLN A 69 -8.39 17.07 -15.98
CA GLN A 69 -8.76 17.46 -14.62
C GLN A 69 -8.40 16.39 -13.57
N LYS A 70 -8.15 15.15 -14.00
CA LYS A 70 -7.74 14.03 -13.14
C LYS A 70 -6.24 14.09 -12.89
#